data_AF-A0A7G8IV10-F1
#
_entry.id   AF-A0A7G8IV10-F1
#
_cell.length_a   1.000
_cell.length_b   1.000
_cell.length_c   1.000
_cell.angle_alpha   90.00
_cell.angle_beta   90.00
_cell.angle_gamma   90.00
#
_symmetry.space_group_name_H-M   'P 1'
#
loop_
_entity.id
_entity.type
_entity.pdbx_description
1 polymer ?
#
loop_
_entity_poly.entity_id
_entity_poly.type
_entity_poly.pdbx_seq_one_letter_code
_entity_poly.pdbx_strand_id
1 'polypeptide(L)'
;MSNLVRLSTLALALALGSAAANAEDWSPSPEPPFWSQTRQTLQASGQLTQRTWLFMEAMDSPSLKAGEYLSNPVRTSLGVEFDAAVLMQRQGQDAWKVRELRMRALCNQQRLQRSSAQGQWLDYVGRQDTSVKVHWICSLQAPD
;
A
#
# COMPACT_ATOMS: atom_id res chain seq x y z
N MET A 1 -64.87 -0.56 38.06
CA MET A 1 -63.45 -0.96 38.14
C MET A 1 -63.26 -2.16 37.22
N SER A 2 -62.76 -1.94 35.99
CA SER A 2 -62.31 -3.00 35.08
C SER A 2 -61.33 -2.37 34.08
N ASN A 3 -60.02 -2.49 34.36
CA ASN A 3 -58.96 -2.11 33.43
C ASN A 3 -58.58 -3.33 32.60
N LEU A 4 -58.73 -3.24 31.27
CA LEU A 4 -58.17 -4.19 30.32
C LEU A 4 -57.27 -3.41 29.35
N VAL A 5 -56.00 -3.30 29.72
CA VAL A 5 -54.95 -2.82 28.82
C VAL A 5 -54.58 -3.98 27.91
N ARG A 6 -54.92 -3.88 26.62
CA ARG A 6 -54.45 -4.82 25.60
C ARG A 6 -53.00 -4.48 25.25
N LEU A 7 -52.07 -5.32 25.70
CA LEU A 7 -50.67 -5.30 25.25
C LEU A 7 -50.59 -5.99 23.88
N SER A 8 -50.44 -5.21 22.82
CA SER A 8 -50.12 -5.72 21.48
C SER A 8 -48.62 -6.04 21.39
N THR A 9 -48.28 -7.28 21.05
CA THR A 9 -46.89 -7.77 20.97
C THR A 9 -46.34 -7.72 19.54
N LEU A 10 -45.14 -7.14 19.42
CA LEU A 10 -44.07 -7.21 18.42
C LEU A 10 -44.30 -7.75 17.00
N ALA A 11 -43.69 -7.04 16.03
CA ALA A 11 -42.65 -7.61 15.17
C ALA A 11 -41.74 -6.50 14.60
N LEU A 12 -40.58 -6.28 15.20
CA LEU A 12 -39.51 -5.47 14.59
C LEU A 12 -38.63 -6.45 13.79
N ALA A 13 -38.84 -6.52 12.49
CA ALA A 13 -37.98 -7.29 11.60
C ALA A 13 -36.61 -6.61 11.51
N LEU A 14 -35.65 -7.08 12.31
CA LEU A 14 -34.24 -6.77 12.11
C LEU A 14 -33.79 -7.50 10.85
N ALA A 15 -33.83 -6.79 9.72
CA ALA A 15 -33.10 -7.19 8.54
C ALA A 15 -31.61 -7.10 8.86
N LEU A 16 -31.02 -8.23 9.29
CA LEU A 16 -29.59 -8.45 9.21
C LEU A 16 -29.25 -8.51 7.71
N GLY A 17 -29.10 -7.33 7.11
CA GLY A 17 -28.41 -7.22 5.83
C GLY A 17 -27.03 -7.80 6.05
N SER A 18 -26.79 -8.97 5.48
CA SER A 18 -25.43 -9.50 5.30
C SER A 18 -24.72 -8.50 4.40
N ALA A 19 -24.06 -7.52 5.00
CA ALA A 19 -23.04 -6.77 4.31
C ALA A 19 -22.03 -7.84 3.87
N ALA A 20 -22.04 -8.15 2.57
CA ALA A 20 -20.91 -8.82 1.97
C ALA A 20 -19.69 -8.00 2.40
N ALA A 21 -18.80 -8.62 3.17
CA ALA A 21 -17.52 -8.03 3.48
C ALA A 21 -16.80 -7.87 2.14
N ASN A 22 -16.99 -6.71 1.51
CA ASN A 22 -16.11 -6.26 0.45
C ASN A 22 -14.71 -6.32 1.07
N ALA A 23 -13.77 -6.96 0.38
CA ALA A 23 -12.36 -6.95 0.78
C ALA A 23 -12.02 -5.51 1.18
N GLU A 24 -11.64 -5.30 2.45
CA GLU A 24 -11.30 -3.98 2.96
C GLU A 24 -10.36 -3.30 1.98
N ASP A 25 -10.71 -2.10 1.52
CA ASP A 25 -9.91 -1.31 0.60
C ASP A 25 -8.54 -1.09 1.24
N TRP A 26 -7.56 -1.89 0.83
CA TRP A 26 -6.20 -1.80 1.35
C TRP A 26 -5.71 -0.36 1.16
N SER A 27 -5.13 0.21 2.20
CA SER A 27 -4.42 1.48 2.15
C SER A 27 -3.14 1.39 2.96
N PRO A 28 -2.14 2.24 2.66
CA PRO A 28 -0.92 2.26 3.43
C PRO A 28 -1.18 2.49 4.91
N SER A 29 -0.54 1.68 5.75
CA SER A 29 -0.55 1.92 7.19
C SER A 29 0.31 3.15 7.53
N PRO A 30 0.08 3.82 8.68
CA PRO A 30 1.00 4.84 9.17
C PRO A 30 2.43 4.31 9.26
N GLU A 31 3.41 5.13 8.88
CA GLU A 31 4.83 4.73 8.94
C GLU A 31 5.27 4.49 10.39
N PRO A 32 5.74 3.27 10.76
CA PRO A 32 6.24 3.02 12.10
C PRO A 32 7.53 3.82 12.39
N PRO A 33 7.78 4.23 13.65
CA PRO A 33 8.95 5.04 13.99
C PRO A 33 10.29 4.46 13.55
N PHE A 34 10.46 3.14 13.68
CA PHE A 34 11.66 2.42 13.21
C PHE A 34 11.92 2.64 11.71
N TRP A 35 10.87 2.55 10.89
CA TRP A 35 10.95 2.71 9.44
C TRP A 35 11.21 4.17 9.05
N SER A 36 10.55 5.11 9.72
CA SER A 36 10.80 6.54 9.54
C SER A 36 12.26 6.92 9.86
N GLN A 37 12.79 6.44 10.98
CA GLN A 37 14.18 6.69 11.37
C GLN A 37 15.17 6.04 10.39
N THR A 38 14.89 4.80 9.97
CA THR A 38 15.71 4.08 8.97
C THR A 38 15.75 4.87 7.67
N ARG A 39 14.59 5.26 7.13
CA ARG A 39 14.48 6.05 5.91
C ARG A 39 15.24 7.37 6.02
N GLN A 40 15.05 8.12 7.10
CA GLN A 40 15.74 9.39 7.32
C GLN A 40 17.25 9.22 7.38
N THR A 41 17.75 8.16 8.03
CA THR A 41 19.18 7.83 8.10
C THR A 41 19.75 7.53 6.72
N LEU A 42 19.04 6.72 5.91
CA LEU A 42 19.46 6.37 4.55
C LEU A 42 19.40 7.56 3.59
N GLN A 43 18.45 8.47 3.79
CA GLN A 43 18.40 9.75 3.08
C GLN A 43 19.60 10.63 3.47
N ALA A 44 19.88 10.76 4.76
CA ALA A 44 20.99 11.57 5.26
C ALA A 44 22.37 11.04 4.82
N SER A 45 22.51 9.72 4.68
CA SER A 45 23.75 9.09 4.19
C SER A 45 23.90 9.12 2.66
N GLY A 46 22.87 9.54 1.93
CA GLY A 46 22.84 9.52 0.46
C GLY A 46 22.60 8.14 -0.16
N GLN A 47 22.29 7.11 0.65
CA GLN A 47 21.95 5.77 0.16
C GLN A 47 20.53 5.68 -0.41
N LEU A 48 19.64 6.58 0.01
CA LEU A 48 18.29 6.76 -0.52
C LEU A 48 18.14 8.20 -1.02
N THR A 49 17.54 8.37 -2.19
CA THR A 49 17.33 9.69 -2.80
C THR A 49 16.45 10.57 -1.90
N GLN A 50 16.85 11.85 -1.79
CA GLN A 50 16.11 12.86 -1.01
C GLN A 50 14.77 13.22 -1.66
N ARG A 51 13.69 12.62 -1.15
CA ARG A 51 12.31 12.80 -1.63
C ARG A 51 11.29 12.63 -0.51
N THR A 52 10.06 13.05 -0.75
CA THR A 52 8.91 12.67 0.06
C THR A 52 8.52 11.24 -0.28
N TRP A 53 8.85 10.32 0.60
CA TRP A 53 8.50 8.91 0.48
C TRP A 53 7.27 8.60 1.34
N LEU A 54 6.25 8.04 0.70
CA LEU A 54 5.10 7.45 1.37
C LEU A 54 5.43 6.01 1.73
N PHE A 55 5.33 5.67 3.01
CA PHE A 55 5.43 4.30 3.48
C PHE A 55 4.23 3.49 2.98
N MET A 56 4.47 2.35 2.34
CA MET A 56 3.41 1.47 1.81
C MET A 56 3.13 0.34 2.81
N GLU A 57 4.18 -0.40 3.17
CA GLU A 57 4.11 -1.57 4.03
C GLU A 57 5.53 -1.95 4.49
N ALA A 58 5.58 -2.88 5.45
CA ALA A 58 6.82 -3.55 5.78
C ALA A 58 6.58 -5.00 6.20
N MET A 59 7.63 -5.79 6.02
CA MET A 59 7.80 -7.10 6.61
C MET A 59 8.91 -7.01 7.66
N ASP A 60 8.62 -7.51 8.87
CA ASP A 60 9.60 -7.65 9.94
C ASP A 60 9.58 -9.10 10.43
N SER A 61 10.62 -9.83 10.07
CA SER A 61 10.82 -11.22 10.46
C SER A 61 12.24 -11.43 10.96
N PRO A 62 12.52 -12.50 11.73
CA PRO A 62 13.87 -12.78 12.20
C PRO A 62 14.93 -12.88 11.09
N SER A 63 14.54 -13.25 9.86
CA SER A 63 15.43 -13.42 8.72
C SER A 63 15.54 -12.20 7.80
N LEU A 64 14.53 -11.32 7.81
CA LEU A 64 14.40 -10.20 6.88
C LEU A 64 13.55 -9.07 7.46
N LYS A 65 14.11 -7.86 7.43
CA LYS A 65 13.37 -6.60 7.49
C LYS A 65 13.29 -6.03 6.08
N ALA A 66 12.10 -5.71 5.60
CA ALA A 66 11.90 -5.06 4.31
C ALA A 66 10.80 -3.99 4.41
N GLY A 67 11.11 -2.75 4.07
CA GLY A 67 10.16 -1.63 4.01
C GLY A 67 9.99 -1.18 2.57
N GLU A 68 8.75 -0.97 2.16
CA GLU A 68 8.38 -0.55 0.80
C GLU A 68 7.82 0.87 0.82
N TYR A 69 8.27 1.68 -0.15
CA TYR A 69 7.94 3.10 -0.23
C TYR A 69 7.58 3.50 -1.67
N LEU A 70 6.73 4.52 -1.78
CA LEU A 70 6.32 5.14 -3.02
C LEU A 70 6.59 6.65 -2.98
N SER A 71 7.01 7.24 -4.09
CA SER A 71 7.17 8.69 -4.25
C SER A 71 6.77 9.14 -5.66
N ASN A 72 6.47 10.44 -5.80
CA ASN A 72 6.17 11.09 -7.07
C ASN A 72 5.14 10.35 -7.95
N PRO A 73 3.93 10.01 -7.44
CA PRO A 73 2.89 9.44 -8.27
C PRO A 73 2.44 10.46 -9.33
N VAL A 74 2.43 10.04 -10.59
CA VAL A 74 1.99 10.82 -11.74
C VAL A 74 0.98 10.01 -12.53
N ARG A 75 -0.22 10.56 -12.70
CA ARG A 75 -1.27 9.93 -13.52
C ARG A 75 -0.94 10.09 -15.01
N THR A 76 -1.17 9.02 -15.76
CA THR A 76 -0.96 8.92 -17.21
C THR A 76 -2.20 8.31 -17.87
N SER A 77 -2.22 8.24 -19.20
CA SER A 77 -3.28 7.55 -19.94
C SER A 77 -3.35 6.04 -19.69
N LEU A 78 -2.25 5.42 -19.24
CA LEU A 78 -2.16 3.97 -19.00
C LEU A 78 -2.34 3.58 -17.53
N GLY A 79 -2.27 4.55 -16.61
CA GLY A 79 -2.37 4.34 -15.17
C GLY A 79 -1.53 5.32 -14.39
N VAL A 80 -0.79 4.89 -13.37
CA VAL A 80 0.01 5.76 -12.51
C VAL A 80 1.47 5.35 -12.54
N GLU A 81 2.36 6.26 -12.91
CA GLU A 81 3.80 6.05 -12.80
C GLU A 81 4.34 6.67 -11.50
N PHE A 82 5.34 6.04 -10.88
CA PHE A 82 5.87 6.47 -9.59
C PHE A 82 7.30 5.97 -9.39
N ASP A 83 8.01 6.55 -8.43
CA ASP A 83 9.27 6.03 -7.93
C ASP A 83 8.98 5.12 -6.73
N ALA A 84 9.59 3.95 -6.70
CA ALA A 84 9.48 3.00 -5.59
C ALA A 84 10.84 2.81 -4.94
N ALA A 85 10.85 2.61 -3.63
CA ALA A 85 12.04 2.20 -2.90
C ALA A 85 11.75 0.97 -2.03
N VAL A 86 12.71 0.03 -2.01
CA VAL A 86 12.71 -1.10 -1.08
C VAL A 86 13.97 -1.02 -0.22
N LEU A 87 13.77 -0.93 1.09
CA LEU A 87 14.84 -0.91 2.09
C LEU A 87 14.91 -2.31 2.72
N MET A 88 16.03 -3.02 2.59
CA MET A 88 16.16 -4.38 3.09
C MET A 88 17.37 -4.56 4.00
N GLN A 89 17.17 -5.28 5.09
CA GLN A 89 18.22 -5.77 5.96
C GLN A 89 17.98 -7.26 6.23
N ARG A 90 18.99 -8.09 5.97
CA ARG A 90 18.92 -9.54 6.19
C ARG A 90 19.58 -9.90 7.52
N GLN A 91 19.16 -11.01 8.11
CA GLN A 91 19.80 -11.53 9.32
C GLN A 91 21.32 -11.69 9.14
N GLY A 92 22.07 -11.23 10.13
CA GLY A 92 23.55 -11.27 10.11
C GLY A 92 24.18 -10.25 9.16
N GLN A 93 23.40 -9.33 8.57
CA GLN A 93 23.91 -8.22 7.77
C GLN A 93 23.52 -6.89 8.42
N ASP A 94 24.52 -6.14 8.88
CA ASP A 94 24.27 -4.83 9.48
C ASP A 94 23.92 -3.77 8.42
N ALA A 95 24.44 -3.94 7.20
CA ALA A 95 24.24 -2.99 6.12
C ALA A 95 22.84 -3.10 5.48
N TRP A 96 22.19 -1.94 5.30
CA TRP A 96 20.98 -1.83 4.49
C TRP A 96 21.29 -1.94 3.00
N LYS A 97 20.48 -2.73 2.29
CA LYS A 97 20.39 -2.70 0.84
C LYS A 97 19.22 -1.83 0.44
N VAL A 98 19.51 -0.77 -0.31
CA VAL A 98 18.50 0.13 -0.88
C VAL A 98 18.34 -0.17 -2.36
N ARG A 99 17.09 -0.27 -2.82
CA ARG A 99 16.78 -0.41 -4.24
C ARG A 99 15.68 0.58 -4.62
N GLU A 100 16.04 1.54 -5.45
CA GLU A 100 15.07 2.44 -6.09
C GLU A 100 14.70 1.92 -7.49
N LEU A 101 13.43 2.08 -7.86
CA LEU A 101 12.86 1.62 -9.11
C LEU A 101 11.89 2.67 -9.65
N ARG A 102 11.96 2.97 -10.94
CA ARG A 102 10.84 3.61 -11.63
C ARG A 102 9.79 2.55 -11.93
N MET A 103 8.54 2.79 -11.54
CA MET A 103 7.44 1.85 -11.66
C MET A 103 6.21 2.48 -12.30
N ARG A 104 5.29 1.63 -12.76
CA ARG A 104 3.95 2.02 -13.16
C ARG A 104 2.91 0.98 -12.78
N ALA A 105 1.78 1.45 -12.30
CA ALA A 105 0.57 0.69 -12.10
C ALA A 105 -0.31 0.80 -13.34
N LEU A 106 -0.61 -0.32 -13.99
CA LEU A 106 -1.54 -0.40 -15.12
C LEU A 106 -2.95 -0.60 -14.59
N CYS A 107 -3.70 0.48 -14.42
CA CYS A 107 -4.95 0.47 -13.66
C CYS A 107 -6.05 -0.43 -14.24
N ASN A 108 -6.17 -0.48 -15.57
CA ASN A 108 -7.13 -1.37 -16.22
C ASN A 108 -6.74 -2.86 -16.15
N GLN A 109 -5.47 -3.14 -15.86
CA GLN A 109 -4.92 -4.50 -15.82
C GLN A 109 -4.62 -4.99 -14.41
N GLN A 110 -4.67 -4.11 -13.40
CA GLN A 110 -4.34 -4.41 -12.00
C GLN A 110 -2.94 -5.03 -11.84
N ARG A 111 -1.96 -4.49 -12.57
CA ARG A 111 -0.58 -5.00 -12.62
C ARG A 111 0.45 -3.90 -12.42
N LEU A 112 1.62 -4.29 -11.91
CA LEU A 112 2.79 -3.43 -11.81
C LEU A 112 3.79 -3.75 -12.92
N GLN A 113 4.44 -2.69 -13.40
CA GLN A 113 5.63 -2.80 -14.23
C GLN A 113 6.75 -1.93 -13.63
N ARG A 114 7.98 -2.30 -13.91
CA ARG A 114 9.18 -1.51 -13.60
C ARG A 114 9.89 -1.11 -14.88
N SER A 115 10.50 0.06 -14.88
CA SER A 115 11.40 0.45 -15.95
C SER A 115 12.74 -0.30 -15.81
N SER A 116 13.29 -0.73 -16.92
CA SER A 116 14.65 -1.25 -17.03
C SER A 116 15.66 -0.11 -17.17
N ALA A 117 16.95 -0.43 -17.07
CA ALA A 117 18.00 0.57 -17.31
C ALA A 117 18.00 1.12 -18.76
N GLN A 118 17.37 0.40 -19.70
CA GLN A 118 17.20 0.79 -21.10
C GLN A 118 15.84 1.48 -21.34
N GLY A 119 15.11 1.83 -20.29
CA GLY A 119 13.81 2.50 -20.37
C GLY A 119 12.65 1.58 -20.80
N GLN A 120 12.84 0.26 -20.81
CA GLN A 120 11.79 -0.69 -21.17
C GLN A 120 10.92 -1.01 -19.97
N TRP A 121 9.59 -1.04 -20.17
CA TRP A 121 8.67 -1.46 -19.13
C TRP A 121 8.57 -2.99 -19.08
N LEU A 122 8.92 -3.56 -17.94
CA LEU A 122 8.89 -5.00 -17.68
C LEU A 122 7.91 -5.30 -16.56
N ASP A 123 7.21 -6.44 -16.67
CA ASP A 123 6.31 -6.88 -15.61
C ASP A 123 7.05 -7.03 -14.28
N TYR A 124 6.45 -6.46 -13.24
CA TYR A 124 6.90 -6.61 -11.88
C TYR A 124 6.05 -7.68 -11.21
N VAL A 125 6.64 -8.86 -11.05
CA VAL A 125 5.99 -9.97 -10.33
C VAL A 125 6.02 -9.63 -8.85
N GLY A 126 4.95 -9.01 -8.37
CA GLY A 126 4.75 -8.76 -6.96
C GLY A 126 4.21 -9.99 -6.22
N ARG A 127 3.96 -9.84 -4.92
CA ARG A 127 3.37 -10.88 -4.07
C ARG A 127 1.86 -11.06 -4.36
N GLN A 128 1.24 -12.07 -3.75
CA GLN A 128 -0.19 -12.41 -3.96
C GLN A 128 -1.15 -11.22 -3.71
N ASP A 129 -0.74 -10.26 -2.88
CA ASP A 129 -1.48 -9.05 -2.50
C ASP A 129 -1.17 -7.82 -3.39
N THR A 130 -0.47 -8.00 -4.51
CA THR A 130 -0.08 -6.86 -5.37
C THR A 130 -1.27 -6.16 -5.99
N SER A 131 -2.33 -6.88 -6.35
CA SER A 131 -3.51 -6.31 -7.02
C SER A 131 -4.23 -5.29 -6.14
N VAL A 132 -4.38 -5.55 -4.83
CA VAL A 132 -5.05 -4.60 -3.92
C VAL A 132 -4.24 -3.30 -3.75
N LYS A 133 -2.91 -3.39 -3.77
CA LYS A 133 -2.02 -2.22 -3.76
C LYS A 133 -2.11 -1.43 -5.05
N VAL A 134 -2.18 -2.13 -6.20
CA VAL A 134 -2.38 -1.48 -7.50
C VAL A 134 -3.71 -0.72 -7.52
N HIS A 135 -4.77 -1.29 -6.98
CA HIS A 135 -6.06 -0.61 -6.88
C HIS A 135 -5.93 0.72 -6.12
N TRP A 136 -5.28 0.69 -4.96
CA TRP A 136 -5.03 1.90 -4.16
C TRP A 136 -4.11 2.91 -4.89
N ILE A 137 -3.01 2.46 -5.52
CA ILE A 137 -2.14 3.37 -6.29
C ILE A 137 -2.94 4.05 -7.41
N CYS A 138 -3.87 3.33 -8.03
CA CYS A 138 -4.74 3.83 -9.08
C CYS A 138 -5.87 4.74 -8.60
N SER A 139 -6.12 4.83 -7.28
CA SER A 139 -7.05 5.81 -6.71
C SER A 139 -6.37 7.12 -6.31
N LEU A 140 -5.03 7.16 -6.29
CA LEU A 140 -4.28 8.40 -6.05
C LEU A 140 -4.71 9.49 -7.03
N GLN A 141 -5.03 10.66 -6.48
CA GLN A 141 -5.37 11.84 -7.26
C GLN A 141 -4.14 12.30 -8.05
N ALA A 142 -4.37 12.82 -9.25
CA ALA A 142 -3.32 13.59 -9.92
C ALA A 142 -3.04 14.82 -9.06
N PRO A 143 -1.77 15.22 -8.85
CA PRO A 143 -1.50 16.53 -8.29
C PRO A 143 -2.18 17.59 -9.17
N ASP A 144 -2.89 18.52 -8.53
CA ASP A 144 -3.49 19.70 -9.18
C ASP A 144 -2.44 20.56 -9.90
#